data_AF-A0A6H0KQB5-F1
#
_entry.id   AF-A0A6H0KQB5-F1
#
_cell.length_a   1.000
_cell.length_b   1.000
_cell.length_c   1.000
_cell.angle_alpha   90.00
_cell.angle_beta   90.00
_cell.angle_gamma   90.00
#
_symmetry.space_group_name_H-M   'P 1'
#
loop_
_entity.id
_entity.type
_entity.pdbx_description
1 polymer ?
#
loop_
_entity_poly.entity_id
_entity_poly.type
_entity_poly.pdbx_seq_one_letter_code
_entity_poly.pdbx_strand_id
1 'polypeptide(L)'
;MKILAIIEKGADGLYSIYSNDMLLNHGLGGYGSSVEEAKADFFESIKEAKEMIAEEGKVLPSGVEAIDVTFKYDLQSFFNYFDWINVSQFAKKAGINESKMRQYKNGLAFAGESTTKKILDTIKNIGAELQSATL
;
A
#
# COMPACT_ATOMS: atom_id res chain seq x y z
N MET A 1 3.57 11.42 -14.07
CA MET A 1 4.48 11.45 -12.90
C MET A 1 4.31 10.15 -12.14
N LYS A 2 5.37 9.56 -11.57
CA LYS A 2 5.26 8.37 -10.72
C LYS A 2 5.27 8.79 -9.25
N ILE A 3 4.42 8.17 -8.46
CA ILE A 3 4.31 8.41 -7.01
C ILE A 3 4.38 7.08 -6.29
N LEU A 4 5.30 6.96 -5.33
CA LEU A 4 5.35 5.84 -4.41
C LEU A 4 4.58 6.22 -3.13
N ALA A 5 3.45 5.58 -2.91
CA ALA A 5 2.60 5.77 -1.75
C ALA A 5 2.76 4.58 -0.80
N ILE A 6 3.09 4.85 0.46
CA ILE A 6 3.31 3.83 1.49
C ILE A 6 2.07 3.77 2.38
N ILE A 7 1.47 2.59 2.48
CA ILE A 7 0.28 2.29 3.26
C ILE A 7 0.71 1.55 4.53
N GLU A 8 0.33 2.09 5.67
CA GLU A 8 0.62 1.53 6.99
C GLU A 8 -0.63 1.50 7.87
N LYS A 9 -0.64 0.57 8.80
CA LYS A 9 -1.65 0.52 9.85
C LYS A 9 -1.09 1.14 11.12
N GLY A 10 -1.75 2.19 11.60
CA GLY A 10 -1.45 2.85 12.85
C GLY A 10 -1.79 2.00 14.07
N ALA A 11 -1.17 2.32 15.21
CA ALA A 11 -1.48 1.69 16.50
C ALA A 11 -2.91 2.02 17.00
N ASP A 12 -3.52 3.07 16.47
CA ASP A 12 -4.92 3.45 16.67
C ASP A 12 -5.90 2.62 15.84
N GLY A 13 -5.39 1.73 14.98
CA GLY A 13 -6.18 0.83 14.16
C GLY A 13 -6.60 1.40 12.80
N LEU A 14 -6.25 2.66 12.51
CA LEU A 14 -6.54 3.35 11.27
C LEU A 14 -5.42 3.15 10.24
N TYR A 15 -5.69 3.47 8.99
CA TYR A 15 -4.75 3.33 7.89
C TYR A 15 -4.32 4.71 7.40
N SER A 16 -3.00 4.88 7.26
CA SER A 16 -2.42 6.07 6.68
C SER A 16 -1.72 5.74 5.37
N ILE A 17 -1.78 6.69 4.45
CA ILE A 17 -0.99 6.71 3.23
C ILE A 17 -0.12 7.95 3.27
N TYR A 18 1.18 7.78 3.06
CA TYR A 18 2.09 8.91 2.89
C TYR A 18 2.99 8.67 1.69
N SER A 19 3.48 9.77 1.11
CA SER A 19 4.47 9.73 0.04
C SER A 19 5.61 10.71 0.34
N ASN A 20 6.83 10.31 -0.03
CA ASN A 20 7.95 11.24 -0.09
C ASN A 20 7.93 12.06 -1.39
N ASP A 21 7.14 11.63 -2.39
CA ASP A 21 6.91 12.38 -3.61
C ASP A 21 5.92 13.51 -3.33
N MET A 22 6.15 14.66 -3.97
CA MET A 22 5.35 15.88 -3.76
C MET A 22 4.96 16.50 -5.10
N LEU A 23 3.80 17.14 -5.16
CA LEU A 23 3.36 17.94 -6.30
C LEU A 23 3.75 19.40 -6.07
N LEU A 24 4.85 19.86 -6.70
CA LEU A 24 5.37 21.23 -6.51
C LEU A 24 5.44 21.66 -5.03
N ASN A 25 6.06 20.84 -4.18
CA ASN A 25 6.17 21.01 -2.72
C ASN A 25 4.87 20.85 -1.92
N HIS A 26 3.78 20.42 -2.53
CA HIS A 26 2.57 20.01 -1.82
C HIS A 26 2.68 18.53 -1.45
N GLY A 27 2.59 18.27 -0.15
CA GLY A 27 2.58 16.91 0.39
C GLY A 27 1.31 16.16 -0.02
N LEU A 28 1.43 14.84 -0.09
CA LEU A 28 0.34 13.95 -0.45
C LEU A 28 0.15 12.92 0.65
N GLY A 29 -1.10 12.69 1.01
CA GLY A 29 -1.43 11.81 2.12
C GLY A 29 -2.89 11.41 2.09
N GLY A 30 -3.19 10.31 2.75
CA GLY A 30 -4.55 9.83 2.92
C GLY A 30 -4.73 9.15 4.26
N TYR A 31 -5.94 9.13 4.76
CA TYR A 31 -6.30 8.53 6.03
C TYR A 31 -7.66 7.86 5.96
N GLY A 32 -7.85 6.75 6.67
CA GLY A 32 -9.13 6.05 6.67
C GLY A 32 -9.23 4.92 7.68
N SER A 33 -10.45 4.42 7.87
CA SER A 33 -10.71 3.23 8.69
C SER A 33 -10.48 1.91 7.94
N SER A 34 -10.33 2.00 6.62
CA SER A 34 -9.89 0.92 5.71
C SER A 34 -8.80 1.41 4.76
N VAL A 35 -8.09 0.48 4.11
CA VAL A 35 -7.12 0.83 3.08
C VAL A 35 -7.79 1.48 1.87
N GLU A 36 -9.01 1.06 1.54
CA GLU A 36 -9.84 1.64 0.49
C GLU A 36 -10.17 3.11 0.78
N GLU A 37 -10.61 3.42 2.01
CA GLU A 37 -10.87 4.80 2.43
C GLU A 37 -9.60 5.64 2.40
N ALA A 38 -8.49 5.12 2.93
CA ALA A 38 -7.23 5.84 2.92
C ALA A 38 -6.71 6.09 1.49
N LYS A 39 -6.96 5.17 0.54
CA LYS A 39 -6.66 5.38 -0.88
C LYS A 39 -7.55 6.44 -1.51
N ALA A 40 -8.84 6.44 -1.20
CA ALA A 40 -9.77 7.45 -1.70
C ALA A 40 -9.33 8.85 -1.23
N ASP A 41 -9.01 8.99 0.06
CA ASP A 41 -8.50 10.23 0.65
C ASP A 41 -7.16 10.67 0.01
N PHE A 42 -6.24 9.73 -0.22
CA PHE A 42 -4.97 10.00 -0.91
C PHE A 42 -5.16 10.53 -2.35
N PHE A 43 -6.14 10.00 -3.09
CA PHE A 43 -6.44 10.52 -4.43
C PHE A 43 -7.13 11.89 -4.38
N GLU A 44 -7.93 12.17 -3.36
CA GLU A 44 -8.49 13.51 -3.15
C GLU A 44 -7.37 14.51 -2.83
N SER A 45 -6.39 14.14 -1.99
CA SER A 45 -5.24 15.02 -1.70
C SER A 45 -4.44 15.39 -2.95
N ILE A 46 -4.36 14.50 -3.95
CA ILE A 46 -3.74 14.79 -5.24
C ILE A 46 -4.55 15.83 -6.02
N LYS A 47 -5.88 15.74 -5.98
CA LYS A 47 -6.76 16.70 -6.63
C LYS A 47 -6.67 18.06 -5.96
N GLU A 48 -6.75 18.11 -4.64
CA GLU A 48 -6.58 19.34 -3.83
C GLU A 48 -5.22 19.99 -4.09
N ALA A 49 -4.14 19.20 -4.17
CA ALA A 49 -2.81 19.72 -4.51
C ALA A 49 -2.77 20.38 -5.90
N LYS A 50 -3.45 19.81 -6.90
CA LYS A 50 -3.55 20.41 -8.24
C LYS A 50 -4.34 21.72 -8.23
N GLU A 51 -5.42 21.78 -7.47
CA GLU A 51 -6.25 22.97 -7.30
C GLU A 51 -5.46 24.10 -6.64
N MET A 52 -4.78 23.82 -5.51
CA MET A 52 -3.92 24.80 -4.83
C MET A 52 -2.81 25.34 -5.75
N ILE A 53 -2.14 24.47 -6.51
CA ILE A 53 -1.10 24.89 -7.47
C ILE A 53 -1.66 25.85 -8.52
N ALA A 54 -2.87 25.57 -9.03
CA ALA A 54 -3.52 26.43 -9.99
C ALA A 54 -3.90 27.80 -9.39
N GLU A 55 -4.39 27.82 -8.15
CA GLU A 55 -4.69 29.05 -7.40
C GLU A 55 -3.45 29.90 -7.13
N GLU A 56 -2.30 29.28 -6.90
CA GLU A 56 -0.99 29.94 -6.77
C GLU A 56 -0.46 30.52 -8.10
N GLY A 57 -1.18 30.32 -9.22
CA GLY A 57 -0.76 30.74 -10.56
C GLY A 57 0.44 29.95 -11.09
N LYS A 58 0.76 28.81 -10.48
CA LYS A 58 1.84 27.93 -10.91
C LYS A 58 1.34 26.98 -11.99
N VAL A 59 2.20 26.69 -12.96
CA VAL A 59 1.90 25.73 -14.03
C VAL A 59 2.30 24.34 -13.56
N LEU A 60 1.37 23.39 -13.62
CA LEU A 60 1.66 21.99 -13.33
C LEU A 60 2.72 21.45 -14.30
N PRO A 61 3.73 20.71 -13.83
CA PRO A 61 4.70 20.06 -14.71
C PRO A 61 4.04 19.19 -15.77
N SER A 62 4.63 19.14 -16.96
CA SER A 62 4.19 18.23 -18.02
C SER A 62 4.14 16.78 -17.52
N GLY A 63 3.01 16.09 -17.69
CA GLY A 63 2.80 14.71 -17.25
C GLY A 63 2.20 14.54 -15.85
N VAL A 64 1.75 15.62 -15.20
CA VAL A 64 0.92 15.57 -13.97
C VAL A 64 -0.53 15.16 -14.24
N GLU A 65 -0.98 15.20 -15.49
CA GLU A 65 -2.29 14.68 -15.88
C GLU A 65 -2.35 13.15 -15.76
N ALA A 66 -1.23 12.47 -15.99
CA ALA A 66 -1.07 11.03 -15.81
C ALA A 66 -0.21 10.75 -14.57
N ILE A 67 -0.81 10.83 -13.38
CA ILE A 67 -0.18 10.37 -12.15
C ILE A 67 -0.35 8.85 -12.06
N ASP A 68 0.78 8.14 -12.01
CA ASP A 68 0.87 6.71 -11.81
C ASP A 68 1.30 6.43 -10.36
N VAL A 69 0.34 5.98 -9.55
CA VAL A 69 0.57 5.71 -8.12
C VAL A 69 0.88 4.23 -7.93
N THR A 70 2.08 3.96 -7.41
CA THR A 70 2.45 2.63 -6.91
C THR A 70 2.26 2.58 -5.41
N PHE A 71 1.46 1.63 -4.94
CA PHE A 71 1.25 1.42 -3.51
C PHE A 71 2.20 0.36 -2.95
N LYS A 72 2.90 0.71 -1.87
CA LYS A 72 3.66 -0.21 -1.04
C LYS A 72 2.92 -0.39 0.27
N TYR A 73 2.81 -1.63 0.74
CA TYR A 73 2.09 -1.97 1.95
C TYR A 73 3.06 -2.46 3.01
N ASP A 74 2.81 -2.12 4.28
CA ASP A 74 3.31 -2.95 5.37
C ASP A 74 2.56 -4.31 5.42
N LEU A 75 3.04 -5.23 6.25
CA LEU A 75 2.42 -6.56 6.33
C LEU A 75 0.97 -6.50 6.80
N GLN A 76 0.66 -5.63 7.76
CA GLN A 76 -0.68 -5.54 8.34
C GLN A 76 -1.68 -5.02 7.32
N SER A 77 -1.35 -3.92 6.64
CA SER A 77 -2.20 -3.30 5.63
C SER A 77 -2.35 -4.20 4.41
N PHE A 78 -1.31 -4.95 4.03
CA PHE A 78 -1.41 -5.92 2.94
C PHE A 78 -2.47 -6.99 3.22
N PHE A 79 -2.40 -7.67 4.37
CA PHE A 79 -3.36 -8.73 4.71
C PHE A 79 -4.73 -8.23 5.20
N ASN A 80 -4.85 -6.92 5.44
CA ASN A 80 -6.15 -6.28 5.60
C ASN A 80 -6.78 -5.98 4.23
N TYR A 81 -6.04 -5.38 3.30
CA TYR A 81 -6.54 -5.04 1.98
C TYR A 81 -6.85 -6.29 1.12
N PHE A 82 -6.00 -7.32 1.22
CA PHE A 82 -6.22 -8.61 0.57
C PHE A 82 -6.79 -9.62 1.58
N ASP A 83 -7.90 -9.28 2.23
CA ASP A 83 -8.51 -10.07 3.31
C ASP A 83 -8.99 -11.46 2.86
N TRP A 84 -9.27 -11.63 1.56
CA TRP A 84 -9.60 -12.89 0.92
C TRP A 84 -8.43 -13.90 0.94
N ILE A 85 -7.20 -13.46 1.22
CA ILE A 85 -6.06 -14.36 1.38
C ILE A 85 -6.19 -15.11 2.71
N ASN A 86 -6.41 -16.42 2.62
CA ASN A 86 -6.34 -17.29 3.77
C ASN A 86 -4.90 -17.35 4.31
N VAL A 87 -4.66 -16.67 5.43
CA VAL A 87 -3.33 -16.52 6.06
C VAL A 87 -2.69 -17.85 6.43
N SER A 88 -3.47 -18.83 6.86
CA SER A 88 -2.96 -20.16 7.21
C SER A 88 -2.46 -20.91 5.98
N GLN A 89 -3.20 -20.86 4.87
CA GLN A 89 -2.75 -21.48 3.61
C GLN A 89 -1.57 -20.72 3.00
N PHE A 90 -1.60 -19.39 3.06
CA PHE A 90 -0.46 -18.56 2.66
C PHE A 90 0.80 -18.92 3.46
N ALA A 91 0.70 -19.05 4.77
CA ALA A 91 1.83 -19.40 5.63
C ALA A 91 2.44 -20.76 5.25
N LYS A 92 1.62 -21.77 4.95
CA LYS A 92 2.09 -23.06 4.43
C LYS A 92 2.85 -22.90 3.12
N LYS A 93 2.30 -22.15 2.16
CA LYS A 93 2.94 -21.88 0.86
C LYS A 93 4.26 -21.11 1.01
N ALA A 94 4.33 -20.19 1.98
CA ALA A 94 5.53 -19.42 2.28
C ALA A 94 6.58 -20.18 3.13
N GLY A 95 6.24 -21.37 3.64
CA GLY A 95 7.10 -22.10 4.57
C GLY A 95 7.29 -21.39 5.92
N ILE A 96 6.26 -20.69 6.39
CA ILE A 96 6.24 -19.93 7.65
C ILE A 96 5.27 -20.60 8.63
N ASN A 97 5.62 -20.60 9.92
CA ASN A 97 4.71 -21.07 10.95
C ASN A 97 3.41 -20.23 10.95
N GLU A 98 2.25 -20.88 10.90
CA GLU A 98 0.96 -20.19 10.80
C GLU A 98 0.69 -19.23 11.96
N SER A 99 1.11 -19.59 13.18
CA SER A 99 0.93 -18.72 14.35
C SER A 99 1.77 -17.45 14.24
N LYS A 100 3.02 -17.56 13.77
CA LYS A 100 3.86 -16.39 13.50
C LYS A 100 3.25 -15.52 12.39
N MET A 101 2.72 -16.14 11.33
CA MET A 101 2.08 -15.39 10.26
C MET A 101 0.85 -14.61 10.74
N ARG A 102 0.03 -15.20 11.61
CA ARG A 102 -1.08 -14.50 12.26
C ARG A 102 -0.61 -13.35 13.15
N GLN A 103 0.50 -13.52 13.88
CA GLN A 103 1.09 -12.43 14.66
C GLN A 103 1.54 -11.27 13.75
N TYR A 104 2.18 -11.56 12.61
CA TYR A 104 2.58 -10.53 11.65
C TYR A 104 1.38 -9.79 11.05
N LYS A 105 0.33 -10.51 10.65
CA LYS A 105 -0.91 -9.91 10.14
C LYS A 105 -1.54 -8.93 11.15
N ASN A 106 -1.50 -9.28 12.43
CA ASN A 106 -2.14 -8.51 13.49
C ASN A 106 -1.21 -7.50 14.18
N GLY A 107 0.03 -7.32 13.70
CA GLY A 107 1.00 -6.39 14.29
C GLY A 107 1.52 -6.82 15.68
N LEU A 108 1.31 -8.08 16.07
CA LEU A 108 1.76 -8.61 17.36
C LEU A 108 3.24 -9.02 17.36
N ALA A 109 3.85 -9.11 16.19
CA ALA A 109 5.28 -9.36 16.00
C ALA A 109 5.75 -8.74 14.70
N PHE A 110 7.06 -8.51 14.58
CA PHE A 110 7.68 -7.98 13.37
C PHE A 110 8.52 -9.06 12.67
N ALA A 111 8.37 -9.17 11.36
CA ALA A 111 9.17 -10.06 10.54
C ALA A 111 10.55 -9.42 10.27
N GLY A 112 11.63 -10.16 10.55
CA GLY A 112 12.96 -9.78 10.11
C GLY A 112 13.11 -9.89 8.59
N GLU A 113 14.18 -9.33 8.05
CA GLU A 113 14.42 -9.20 6.60
C GLU A 113 14.24 -10.51 5.81
N SER A 114 14.81 -11.61 6.31
CA SER A 114 14.72 -12.92 5.65
C SER A 114 13.28 -13.45 5.57
N THR A 115 12.48 -13.24 6.62
CA THR A 115 11.07 -13.63 6.66
C THR A 115 10.23 -12.72 5.76
N THR A 116 10.48 -11.40 5.81
CA THR A 116 9.81 -10.43 4.93
C THR A 116 10.07 -10.75 3.46
N LYS A 117 11.31 -11.13 3.11
CA LYS A 117 11.64 -11.57 1.76
C LYS A 117 10.84 -12.81 1.35
N LYS A 118 10.75 -13.84 2.20
CA LYS A 118 9.94 -15.04 1.92
C LYS A 118 8.47 -14.71 1.69
N ILE A 119 7.90 -13.82 2.50
CA ILE A 119 6.51 -13.36 2.32
C ILE A 119 6.36 -12.67 0.97
N LEU A 120 7.25 -11.73 0.63
CA LEU A 120 7.20 -10.99 -0.63
C LEU A 120 7.37 -11.91 -1.85
N ASP A 121 8.34 -12.83 -1.82
CA ASP A 121 8.55 -13.80 -2.90
C ASP A 121 7.29 -14.66 -3.11
N THR A 122 6.66 -15.10 -2.01
CA THR A 122 5.41 -15.89 -2.07
C THR A 122 4.27 -15.09 -2.69
N ILE A 123 4.11 -13.81 -2.32
CA ILE A 123 3.11 -12.91 -2.90
C ILE A 123 3.35 -12.77 -4.42
N LYS A 124 4.59 -12.51 -4.84
CA LYS A 124 4.93 -12.35 -6.26
C LYS A 124 4.66 -13.62 -7.06
N ASN A 125 4.99 -14.79 -6.51
CA ASN A 125 4.73 -16.07 -7.15
C ASN A 125 3.23 -16.34 -7.31
N ILE A 126 2.43 -16.08 -6.26
CA ILE A 126 0.96 -16.19 -6.35
C ILE A 126 0.41 -15.23 -7.41
N GLY A 127 0.90 -13.99 -7.46
CA GLY A 127 0.51 -13.02 -8.47
C GLY A 127 0.78 -13.49 -9.90
N ALA A 128 1.97 -14.06 -10.14
CA ALA A 128 2.32 -14.62 -11.44
C ALA A 128 1.46 -15.85 -11.81
N GLU A 129 1.21 -16.75 -10.85
CA GLU A 129 0.30 -17.89 -11.05
C GLU A 129 -1.10 -17.42 -11.46
N LEU A 130 -1.69 -16.48 -10.71
CA LEU A 130 -3.01 -15.92 -11.00
C LEU A 130 -3.07 -15.24 -12.37
N GLN A 131 -2.03 -14.48 -12.75
CA GLN A 131 -1.98 -13.78 -14.04
C GLN A 131 -1.88 -14.75 -15.23
N SER A 132 -1.24 -15.90 -15.05
CA SER A 132 -1.07 -16.91 -16.10
C SER A 132 -2.26 -17.85 -16.27
N ALA A 133 -3.26 -17.79 -15.38
CA ALA A 133 -4.40 -18.68 -15.40
C ALA A 133 -5.29 -18.42 -16.63
N THR A 134 -5.73 -19.50 -17.28
CA THR A 134 -6.72 -19.49 -18.36
C THR A 134 -7.87 -20.43 -17.98
N LEU A 135 -9.11 -20.07 -18.31
CA LEU A 135 -10.32 -20.85 -18.04
C LEU A 135 -10.97 -21.32 -19.34
#